data_AF-A0A354W9Q9-F1
#
_entry.id   AF-A0A354W9Q9-F1
#
_cell.length_a   1.000
_cell.length_b   1.000
_cell.length_c   1.000
_cell.angle_alpha   90.00
_cell.angle_beta   90.00
_cell.angle_gamma   90.00
#
_symmetry.space_group_name_H-M   'P 1'
#
loop_
_entity.id
_entity.type
_entity.pdbx_description
1 polymer ?
#
loop_
_entity_poly.entity_id
_entity_poly.type
_entity_poly.pdbx_seq_one_letter_code
_entity_poly.pdbx_strand_id
1 'polypeptide(L)'
;MSAESNLTSSEAEPTLLINEFLTEIQLTPQEQWQNLLQIMRTFRQATTPQPQPIILTPDEQQRQEQIKKNQAGIELLRKWEQEGDEQEQTETLNYLLEVLK
;
A
#
# COMPACT_ATOMS: atom_id res chain seq x y z
N MET A 1 37.17 -47.73 -7.58
CA MET A 1 36.02 -46.81 -7.78
C MET A 1 34.88 -47.36 -6.94
N SER A 2 34.67 -46.81 -5.75
CA SER A 2 33.49 -47.07 -4.93
C SER A 2 32.97 -45.69 -4.54
N ALA A 3 31.83 -45.33 -5.12
CA ALA A 3 31.13 -44.10 -4.78
C ALA A 3 30.34 -44.38 -3.50
N GLU A 4 30.90 -44.02 -2.35
CA GLU A 4 30.12 -43.89 -1.13
C GLU A 4 29.34 -42.58 -1.23
N SER A 5 28.05 -42.74 -1.51
CA SER A 5 27.06 -41.68 -1.58
C SER A 5 26.97 -40.93 -0.26
N ASN A 6 27.18 -39.62 -0.35
CA ASN A 6 26.88 -38.61 0.67
C ASN A 6 25.58 -38.92 1.42
N LEU A 7 25.68 -39.12 2.73
CA LEU A 7 24.59 -38.91 3.67
C LEU A 7 24.31 -37.40 3.68
N THR A 8 23.45 -36.94 2.79
CA THR A 8 22.77 -35.65 2.95
C THR A 8 21.93 -35.74 4.21
N SER A 9 22.49 -35.26 5.31
CA SER A 9 21.74 -34.87 6.51
C SER A 9 20.76 -33.80 6.08
N SER A 10 19.55 -34.23 5.72
CA SER A 10 18.42 -33.34 5.50
C SER A 10 18.16 -32.62 6.81
N GLU A 11 18.60 -31.36 6.85
CA GLU A 11 18.30 -30.38 7.89
C GLU A 11 16.78 -30.33 8.04
N ALA A 12 16.26 -31.08 9.01
CA ALA A 12 14.85 -31.07 9.32
C ALA A 12 14.55 -29.72 9.96
N GLU A 13 14.05 -28.78 9.16
CA GLU A 13 13.51 -27.54 9.69
C GLU A 13 12.46 -27.89 10.75
N PRO A 14 12.63 -27.48 12.01
CA PRO A 14 11.64 -27.74 13.03
C PRO A 14 10.37 -26.99 12.63
N THR A 15 9.39 -27.73 12.12
CA THR A 15 8.08 -27.19 11.77
C THR A 15 7.36 -26.92 13.08
N LEU A 16 7.57 -25.74 13.66
CA LEU A 16 6.91 -25.33 14.90
C LEU A 16 5.40 -25.28 14.63
N LEU A 17 4.64 -26.14 15.29
CA LEU A 17 3.20 -26.21 15.07
C LEU A 17 2.53 -25.01 15.73
N ILE A 18 1.55 -24.40 15.06
CA ILE A 18 0.83 -23.23 15.59
C ILE A 18 0.26 -23.48 17.00
N ASN A 19 -0.08 -24.73 17.31
CA ASN A 19 -0.61 -25.12 18.61
C ASN A 19 0.45 -25.04 19.73
N GLU A 20 1.71 -25.35 19.43
CA GLU A 20 2.82 -25.23 20.39
C GLU A 20 3.04 -23.75 20.72
N PHE A 21 3.03 -22.89 19.71
CA PHE A 21 3.14 -21.44 19.89
C PHE A 21 1.98 -20.85 20.71
N LEU A 22 0.74 -21.26 20.42
CA LEU A 22 -0.43 -20.78 21.17
C LEU A 22 -0.42 -21.26 22.62
N THR A 23 0.09 -22.46 22.89
CA THR A 23 0.20 -23.01 24.25
C THR A 23 1.18 -22.17 25.09
N GLU A 24 2.33 -21.80 24.54
CA GLU A 24 3.31 -20.94 25.22
C GLU A 24 2.75 -19.55 25.54
N ILE A 25 1.98 -18.97 24.62
CA ILE A 25 1.29 -17.69 24.87
C ILE A 25 0.28 -17.83 26.02
N GLN A 26 -0.47 -18.93 26.07
CA GLN A 26 -1.46 -19.17 27.13
C GLN A 26 -0.83 -19.41 28.51
N LEU A 27 0.36 -19.99 28.56
CA LEU A 27 1.12 -20.18 29.80
C LEU A 27 1.73 -18.87 30.32
N THR A 28 1.76 -17.82 29.50
CA THR A 28 2.30 -16.51 29.91
C THR A 28 1.34 -15.84 30.90
N PRO A 29 1.80 -15.39 32.08
CA PRO A 29 0.99 -14.63 33.02
C PRO A 29 0.38 -13.37 32.38
N GLN A 30 -0.87 -13.06 32.71
CA GLN A 30 -1.61 -11.97 32.07
C GLN A 30 -0.92 -10.61 32.25
N GLU A 31 -0.23 -10.41 33.36
CA GLU A 31 0.54 -9.19 33.66
C GLU A 31 1.66 -8.95 32.64
N GLN A 32 2.17 -10.02 32.02
CA GLN A 32 3.24 -9.97 31.03
C GLN A 32 2.73 -9.90 29.59
N TRP A 33 1.42 -10.01 29.34
CA TRP A 33 0.87 -10.00 27.97
C TRP A 33 1.15 -8.71 27.22
N GLN A 34 1.16 -7.57 27.91
CA GLN A 34 1.52 -6.29 27.28
C GLN A 34 2.96 -6.30 26.77
N ASN A 35 3.89 -6.85 27.56
CA ASN A 35 5.29 -6.99 27.18
C ASN A 35 5.46 -7.99 26.02
N LEU A 36 4.79 -9.14 26.10
CA LEU A 36 4.78 -10.14 25.03
C LEU A 36 4.25 -9.56 23.71
N LEU A 37 3.14 -8.82 23.76
CA LEU A 37 2.59 -8.12 22.58
C LEU A 37 3.57 -7.09 22.02
N GLN A 38 4.28 -6.36 22.88
CA GLN A 38 5.28 -5.40 22.45
C GLN A 38 6.45 -6.11 21.75
N ILE A 39 6.95 -7.22 22.30
CA ILE A 39 8.00 -8.02 21.69
C ILE A 39 7.56 -8.57 20.33
N MET A 40 6.36 -9.14 20.22
CA MET A 40 5.82 -9.64 18.95
C MET A 40 5.66 -8.53 17.91
N ARG A 41 5.25 -7.33 18.33
CA ARG A 41 5.16 -6.16 17.43
C ARG A 41 6.53 -5.71 16.95
N THR A 42 7.50 -5.60 17.85
CA THR A 42 8.88 -5.22 17.50
C THR A 42 9.50 -6.27 16.58
N PHE A 43 9.30 -7.55 16.87
CA PHE A 43 9.78 -8.64 16.02
C PHE A 43 9.14 -8.59 14.63
N ARG A 44 7.81 -8.35 14.56
CA ARG A 44 7.13 -8.13 13.28
C ARG A 44 7.72 -6.93 12.53
N GLN A 45 7.95 -5.80 13.18
CA GLN A 45 8.54 -4.63 12.54
C GLN A 45 9.97 -4.87 12.06
N ALA A 46 10.75 -5.67 12.77
CA ALA A 46 12.11 -6.04 12.38
C ALA A 46 12.15 -7.04 11.21
N THR A 47 11.11 -7.88 11.08
CA THR A 47 11.04 -8.94 10.06
C THR A 47 10.18 -8.59 8.85
N THR A 48 9.28 -7.60 8.99
CA THR A 48 8.59 -7.02 7.85
C THR A 48 9.61 -6.13 7.15
N PRO A 49 10.05 -6.43 5.91
CA PRO A 49 10.81 -5.46 5.17
C PRO A 49 9.98 -4.17 5.17
N GLN A 50 10.59 -3.06 5.59
CA GLN A 50 9.95 -1.75 5.62
C GLN A 50 9.13 -1.61 4.32
N PRO A 51 7.85 -1.17 4.36
CA PRO A 51 7.09 -0.99 3.13
C PRO A 51 7.92 -0.08 2.24
N GLN A 52 8.49 -0.67 1.19
CA GLN A 52 9.29 0.09 0.26
C GLN A 52 8.37 1.20 -0.23
N PRO A 53 8.83 2.47 -0.24
CA PRO A 53 8.05 3.51 -0.89
C PRO A 53 7.69 2.95 -2.26
N ILE A 54 6.40 2.95 -2.59
CA ILE A 54 5.97 2.56 -3.92
C ILE A 54 6.64 3.59 -4.84
N ILE A 55 7.78 3.22 -5.41
CA ILE A 55 8.45 4.01 -6.42
C ILE A 55 7.57 3.81 -7.64
N LEU A 56 6.55 4.66 -7.75
CA LEU A 56 5.74 4.77 -8.96
C LEU A 56 6.72 4.98 -10.10
N THR A 57 6.60 4.16 -11.12
CA THR A 57 7.35 4.38 -12.36
C THR A 57 7.05 5.79 -12.89
N PRO A 58 7.96 6.43 -13.65
CA PRO A 58 7.73 7.78 -14.19
C PRO A 58 6.38 7.90 -14.94
N ASP A 59 5.96 6.84 -15.63
CA ASP A 59 4.65 6.74 -16.29
C ASP A 59 3.47 6.76 -15.31
N GLU A 60 3.58 6.07 -14.17
CA GLU A 60 2.53 6.05 -13.15
C GLU A 60 2.46 7.38 -12.38
N GLN A 61 3.58 8.06 -12.18
CA GLN A 61 3.62 9.41 -11.62
C GLN A 61 2.95 10.42 -12.55
N GLN A 62 3.27 10.36 -13.85
CA GLN A 62 2.64 11.20 -14.87
C GLN A 62 1.13 10.94 -14.95
N ARG A 63 0.71 9.67 -14.90
CA ARG A 63 -0.71 9.31 -14.89
C ARG A 63 -1.42 9.86 -13.65
N GLN A 64 -0.83 9.76 -12.46
CA GLN A 64 -1.41 10.35 -11.26
C GLN A 64 -1.52 11.87 -11.34
N GLU A 65 -0.52 12.56 -11.87
CA GLU A 65 -0.59 14.01 -12.07
C GLU A 65 -1.70 14.40 -13.04
N GLN A 66 -1.86 13.65 -14.15
CA GLN A 66 -2.96 13.88 -15.08
C GLN A 66 -4.32 13.65 -14.42
N ILE A 67 -4.47 12.59 -13.62
CA ILE A 67 -5.71 12.33 -12.88
C ILE A 67 -6.02 13.48 -11.91
N LYS A 68 -5.01 13.98 -11.17
CA LYS A 68 -5.19 15.12 -10.26
C LYS A 68 -5.58 16.39 -10.99
N LYS A 69 -4.94 16.69 -12.12
CA LYS A 69 -5.29 17.85 -12.98
C LYS A 69 -6.72 17.75 -13.50
N ASN A 70 -7.12 16.56 -13.96
CA ASN A 70 -8.48 16.32 -14.43
C ASN A 70 -9.51 16.48 -13.31
N GLN A 71 -9.22 15.98 -12.11
CA GLN A 71 -10.09 16.17 -10.94
C GLN A 71 -10.25 17.66 -10.58
N ALA A 72 -9.15 18.40 -10.51
CA ALA A 72 -9.19 19.84 -10.26
C ALA A 72 -9.97 20.60 -11.33
N GLY A 73 -9.84 20.21 -12.61
CA GLY A 73 -10.63 20.78 -13.70
C GLY A 73 -12.14 20.49 -13.56
N ILE A 74 -12.50 19.26 -13.19
CA ILE A 74 -13.91 18.88 -12.95
C ILE A 74 -14.49 19.67 -11.76
N GLU A 75 -13.74 19.84 -10.68
CA GLU A 75 -14.17 20.63 -9.53
C GLU A 75 -14.34 22.11 -9.86
N LEU A 76 -13.44 22.67 -10.67
CA LEU A 76 -13.55 24.05 -11.14
C LEU A 76 -14.81 24.24 -11.99
N LEU A 77 -15.08 23.32 -12.93
CA LEU A 77 -16.28 23.36 -13.76
C LEU A 77 -17.56 23.23 -12.94
N ARG A 78 -17.57 22.37 -11.91
CA ARG A 78 -18.71 22.25 -10.99
C ARG A 78 -18.94 23.52 -10.18
N LYS A 79 -17.87 24.17 -9.71
CA LYS A 79 -17.98 25.44 -8.99
C LYS A 79 -18.51 26.55 -9.90
N TRP A 80 -18.03 26.57 -11.13
CA TRP A 80 -18.46 27.54 -12.14
C TRP A 80 -19.93 27.36 -12.52
N GLU A 81 -20.41 26.12 -12.67
CA GLU A 81 -21.84 25.80 -12.84
C GLU A 81 -22.69 26.32 -11.66
N GLN A 82 -22.20 26.17 -10.43
CA GLN A 82 -22.91 26.59 -9.21
C GLN A 82 -22.96 28.11 -9.00
N GLU A 83 -21.99 28.86 -9.53
CA GLU A 83 -21.92 30.32 -9.40
C GLU A 83 -22.98 31.04 -10.26
N GLY A 84 -23.59 30.35 -11.23
CA GLY A 84 -24.84 30.76 -11.87
C GLY A 84 -24.75 31.98 -12.81
N ASP A 85 -23.55 32.38 -13.24
CA ASP A 85 -23.36 33.43 -14.26
C ASP A 85 -23.51 32.82 -15.66
N GLU A 86 -24.76 32.71 -16.14
CA GLU A 86 -25.09 32.13 -17.45
C GLU A 86 -24.43 32.88 -18.62
N GLN A 87 -24.18 34.19 -18.47
CA GLN A 87 -23.61 35.00 -19.55
C GLN A 87 -22.12 34.70 -19.71
N GLU A 88 -21.35 34.75 -18.62
CA GLU A 88 -19.92 34.39 -18.62
C GLU A 88 -19.72 32.93 -19.07
N GLN A 89 -20.63 32.03 -18.66
CA GLN A 89 -20.62 30.63 -19.07
C GLN A 89 -20.81 30.43 -20.57
N THR A 90 -21.77 31.16 -21.14
CA THR A 90 -22.08 31.10 -22.58
C THR A 90 -20.95 31.67 -23.42
N GLU A 91 -20.37 32.81 -23.02
CA GLU A 91 -19.26 33.44 -23.73
C GLU A 91 -18.01 32.54 -23.72
N THR A 92 -17.68 31.96 -22.57
CA THR A 92 -16.53 31.07 -22.41
C THR A 92 -16.73 29.76 -23.19
N LEU A 93 -17.94 29.19 -23.20
CA LEU A 93 -18.25 27.99 -24.00
C LEU A 93 -18.08 28.26 -25.50
N ASN A 94 -18.58 29.41 -25.99
CA ASN A 94 -18.44 29.80 -27.39
C ASN A 94 -16.97 29.96 -27.78
N TYR A 95 -16.15 30.57 -26.92
CA TYR A 95 -14.71 30.70 -27.14
C TYR A 95 -14.00 29.34 -27.18
N LEU A 96 -14.30 28.44 -26.23
CA LEU A 96 -13.71 27.09 -26.22
C LEU A 96 -14.07 26.29 -27.49
N LEU A 97 -15.31 26.42 -27.97
CA LEU A 97 -15.74 25.80 -29.23
C LEU A 97 -15.07 26.40 -30.48
N GLU A 98 -14.60 27.64 -30.41
CA GLU A 98 -13.83 28.27 -31.48
C GLU A 98 -12.38 27.77 -31.48
N VAL A 99 -11.77 27.63 -30.30
CA VAL A 99 -10.36 27.19 -30.15
C VAL A 99 -10.18 25.68 -30.36
N LEU A 100 -11.19 24.87 -30.09
CA LEU A 100 -11.15 23.40 -30.26
C LEU A 100 -11.57 22.91 -31.66
N LYS A 101 -11.93 23.82 -32.57
CA LYS A 101 -12.12 23.51 -34.00
C LYS A 101 -10.80 23.49 -34.75
#